data_AF-A0A2X3C7J2-F1
#
_entry.id   AF-A0A2X3C7J2-F1
#
_cell.length_a   1.000
_cell.length_b   1.000
_cell.length_c   1.000
_cell.angle_alpha   90.00
_cell.angle_beta   90.00
_cell.angle_gamma   90.00
#
_symmetry.space_group_name_H-M   'P 1'
#
loop_
_entity.id
_entity.type
_entity.pdbx_description
1 polymer ?
#
loop_
_entity_poly.entity_id
_entity_poly.type
_entity_poly.pdbx_seq_one_letter_code
_entity_poly.pdbx_strand_id
1 'polypeptide(L)' 'MPVDICNHALLVGFGRVGSLLGEKLMAQGIPLVVVETSRTRVDELRERGISAVLGNCRQ' A
#
# COMPACT_ATOMS: atom_id res chain seq x y z
N MET A 1 13.59 -5.45 2.00
CA MET A 1 13.32 -5.30 3.44
C MET A 1 11.99 -5.99 3.73
N PRO A 2 11.92 -7.01 4.61
CA PRO A 2 10.64 -7.54 5.06
C PRO A 2 9.95 -6.47 5.91
N VAL A 3 8.66 -6.24 5.66
CA VAL A 3 7.81 -5.37 6.46
C VAL A 3 7.31 -6.20 7.65
N ASP A 4 7.95 -6.02 8.81
CA ASP A 4 7.57 -6.68 10.06
C ASP A 4 6.47 -5.86 10.75
N ILE A 5 5.23 -6.17 10.39
CA ILE A 5 4.04 -5.41 10.82
C ILE A 5 2.93 -6.42 11.12
N CYS A 6 2.49 -6.45 12.37
CA CYS A 6 1.26 -7.13 12.79
C CYS A 6 0.13 -6.10 12.86
N ASN A 7 -1.13 -6.51 12.67
CA ASN A 7 -2.31 -5.61 12.69
C ASN A 7 -2.36 -4.52 11.60
N HIS A 8 -1.74 -4.76 10.45
CA HIS A 8 -1.80 -3.83 9.31
C HIS A 8 -2.79 -4.32 8.25
N ALA A 9 -3.32 -3.39 7.47
CA ALA A 9 -4.08 -3.73 6.27
C ALA A 9 -3.12 -3.92 5.10
N LEU A 10 -3.27 -5.00 4.34
CA LEU A 10 -2.60 -5.21 3.06
C LEU A 10 -3.56 -4.84 1.93
N LEU A 11 -3.17 -3.90 1.08
CA LEU A 11 -3.96 -3.44 -0.05
C LEU A 11 -3.24 -3.78 -1.36
N VAL A 12 -3.82 -4.66 -2.16
CA VAL A 12 -3.28 -5.04 -3.47
C VAL A 12 -3.98 -4.22 -4.55
N GLY A 13 -3.24 -3.30 -5.17
CA GLY A 13 -3.75 -2.38 -6.19
C GLY A 13 -4.30 -1.07 -5.62
N PHE A 14 -3.59 0.03 -5.89
CA PHE A 14 -3.94 1.42 -5.56
C PHE A 14 -4.59 2.12 -6.77
N GLY A 15 -5.66 1.50 -7.28
CA GLY A 15 -6.55 2.09 -8.28
C GLY A 15 -7.62 2.98 -7.65
N ARG A 16 -8.73 3.21 -8.36
CA ARG A 16 -9.86 4.06 -7.92
C ARG A 16 -10.42 3.71 -6.53
N VAL A 17 -10.60 2.41 -6.26
CA VAL A 17 -11.18 1.93 -5.00
C VAL A 17 -10.10 1.78 -3.93
N GLY A 18 -8.94 1.28 -4.32
CA GLY A 18 -7.79 1.13 -3.41
C GLY A 18 -7.34 2.46 -2.83
N SER A 19 -7.37 3.54 -3.61
CA SER A 19 -7.01 4.86 -3.11
C SER A 19 -7.97 5.37 -2.02
N LEU A 20 -9.28 5.24 -2.24
CA LEU A 20 -10.30 5.63 -1.26
C LEU A 20 -10.22 4.79 0.03
N LEU A 21 -9.99 3.49 -0.11
CA LEU A 21 -9.87 2.60 1.04
C LEU A 21 -8.58 2.88 1.80
N GLY A 22 -7.46 3.08 1.09
CA GLY A 22 -6.18 3.43 1.68
C GLY A 22 -6.24 4.75 2.45
N GLU A 23 -6.89 5.78 1.89
CA GLU A 23 -7.09 7.06 2.58
C GLU A 23 -7.92 6.92 3.85
N LYS A 24 -9.01 6.14 3.82
CA LYS A 24 -9.79 5.86 5.04
C LYS A 24 -8.98 5.12 6.10
N LEU A 25 -8.23 4.09 5.72
CA LEU A 25 -7.41 3.30 6.65
C LEU A 25 -6.30 4.16 7.27
N MET A 26 -5.65 5.00 6.48
CA MET A 26 -4.67 5.97 6.97
C MET A 26 -5.30 7.00 7.91
N ALA A 27 -6.49 7.53 7.59
CA ALA A 27 -7.20 8.48 8.45
C ALA A 27 -7.61 7.86 9.80
N GLN A 28 -7.80 6.54 9.85
CA GLN A 28 -8.06 5.80 11.09
C GLN A 28 -6.79 5.41 11.85
N GLY A 29 -5.60 5.75 11.35
CA GLY A 29 -4.32 5.41 11.97
C GLY A 29 -3.96 3.92 11.83
N ILE A 30 -4.61 3.19 10.92
CA ILE A 30 -4.32 1.78 10.69
C ILE A 30 -3.08 1.69 9.78
N PRO A 31 -2.01 0.98 10.19
CA PRO A 31 -0.85 0.77 9.34
C PRO A 31 -1.28 0.08 8.03
N LEU A 32 -0.82 0.61 6.90
CA LEU A 32 -1.21 0.14 5.56
C LEU A 32 0.02 -0.24 4.76
N VAL A 33 -0.01 -1.42 4.15
CA VAL A 33 0.95 -1.82 3.11
C VAL A 33 0.25 -1.97 1.79
N VAL A 34 0.80 -1.33 0.76
CA VAL A 34 0.25 -1.36 -0.59
C VAL A 34 1.14 -2.20 -1.49
N VAL A 35 0.57 -3.19 -2.18
CA VAL A 35 1.25 -3.95 -3.22
C VAL A 35 0.82 -3.40 -4.57
N GLU A 36 1.77 -2.94 -5.37
CA GLU A 36 1.52 -2.38 -6.69
C GLU A 36 2.46 -2.95 -7.74
N THR A 37 1.96 -3.03 -8.97
CA THR A 37 2.73 -3.52 -10.13
C THR A 37 3.41 -2.40 -10.89
N SER A 38 2.89 -1.18 -10.78
CA SER A 38 3.50 0.01 -11.38
C SER A 38 4.56 0.60 -10.45
N ARG A 39 5.79 0.69 -10.95
CA ARG A 39 6.92 1.28 -10.22
C ARG A 39 6.70 2.74 -9.89
N THR A 40 6.15 3.52 -10.83
CA THR A 40 5.82 4.93 -10.62
C THR A 40 4.85 5.12 -9.45
N ARG A 41 3.80 4.28 -9.36
CA ARG A 41 2.85 4.33 -8.23
C ARG A 41 3.51 3.96 -6.91
N VAL A 42 4.39 2.95 -6.90
CA VAL A 42 5.11 2.54 -5.69
C VAL A 42 6.00 3.67 -5.17
N ASP A 43 6.69 4.37 -6.06
CA ASP A 43 7.56 5.50 -5.70
C ASP A 43 6.73 6.67 -5.16
N GLU A 44 5.62 7.04 -5.82
CA GLU A 44 4.66 8.06 -5.34
C GLU A 44 4.12 7.72 -3.93
N LEU A 45 3.76 6.45 -3.69
CA LEU A 45 3.24 6.01 -2.40
C LEU A 45 4.33 6.09 -1.31
N ARG A 46 5.57 5.75 -1.63
CA ARG A 46 6.70 5.84 -0.69
C ARG A 46 7.05 7.28 -0.37
N GLU A 47 7.01 8.19 -1.34
CA GLU A 47 7.18 9.63 -1.10
C GLU A 47 6.11 10.19 -0.15
N ARG A 48 4.90 9.63 -0.20
CA ARG A 48 3.81 9.95 0.74
C ARG A 48 3.96 9.28 2.11
N GLY A 49 5.03 8.53 2.36
CA GLY A 49 5.27 7.81 3.62
C GLY A 49 4.49 6.50 3.74
N ILE A 50 3.85 6.02 2.68
CA ILE A 50 3.09 4.77 2.66
C ILE A 50 4.05 3.63 2.33
N SER A 51 4.04 2.56 3.13
CA SER A 51 4.82 1.36 2.82
C SER A 51 4.25 0.68 1.57
N ALA A 52 4.91 0.87 0.44
CA ALA A 52 4.56 0.22 -0.82
C ALA A 52 5.61 -0.80 -1.27
N VAL A 53 5.13 -1.94 -1.76
CA VAL A 53 5.93 -3.04 -2.29
C VAL A 53 5.66 -3.16 -3.79
N LEU A 54 6.72 -3.09 -4.59
CA LEU A 54 6.65 -3.45 -6.00
C LEU A 54 6.52 -4.96 -6.11
N GLY A 55 5.37 -5.43 -6.58
CA GLY A 55 5.10 -6.84 -6.75
C GLY A 55 3.83 -7.06 -7.53
N ASN A 56 3.76 -8.18 -8.25
CA ASN A 56 2.48 -8.72 -8.67
C ASN A 56 2.11 -9.84 -7.71
N CYS A 57 0.82 -9.94 -7.35
CA CYS A 57 0.31 -11.07 -6.58
C CYS A 57 -0.05 -12.21 -7.55
N ARG A 58 0.89 -12.65 -8.36
CA ARG A 58 0.79 -13.91 -9.10
C ARG A 58 1.72 -14.90 -8.42
N GLN A 59 1.15 -16.08 -8.20
CA GLN A 59 1.69 -17.23 -7.50
C GLN A 59 3.15 -17.55 -7.88
#